data_AF-A0A3M2JKP5-F1
#
_entry.id   AF-A0A3M2JKP5-F1
#
_cell.length_a   1.000
_cell.length_b   1.000
_cell.length_c   1.000
_cell.angle_alpha   90.00
_cell.angle_beta   90.00
_cell.angle_gamma   90.00
#
_symmetry.space_group_name_H-M   'P 1'
#
loop_
_entity.id
_entity.type
_entity.pdbx_description
1 polymer ?
#
loop_
_entity_poly.entity_id
_entity_poly.type
_entity_poly.pdbx_seq_one_letter_code
_entity_poly.pdbx_strand_id
1 'polypeptide(L)'
;TIPELQAALVARWKEIQIARNVGLWGVAIMLMGGLIEALLLARAMHNPQPVQRARSRPRTPGGGEKPVQEWNLQELCAVAYELGWIHTAPREIPPTLLKYRSLVHPWEQLSLGAELNEKTVSTGWKTLQGMVEDLLRA
;
A
#
# COMPACT_ATOMS: atom_id res chain seq x y z
N THR A 1 2.89 19.24 4.11
CA THR A 1 2.25 17.99 4.58
C THR A 1 0.75 18.20 4.57
N ILE A 2 -0.04 17.22 4.15
CA ILE A 2 -1.51 17.33 4.22
C ILE A 2 -1.87 17.46 5.72
N PRO A 3 -2.64 18.48 6.14
CA PRO A 3 -3.09 18.60 7.52
C PRO A 3 -3.76 17.29 7.98
N GLU A 4 -3.55 16.91 9.23
CA GLU A 4 -4.18 15.72 9.85
C GLU A 4 -3.80 14.35 9.28
N LEU A 5 -2.89 14.27 8.29
CA LEU A 5 -2.48 12.98 7.69
C LEU A 5 -2.02 11.98 8.77
N GLN A 6 -1.20 12.43 9.73
CA GLN A 6 -0.76 11.57 10.83
C GLN A 6 -1.94 11.01 11.64
N ALA A 7 -2.94 11.84 11.96
CA ALA A 7 -4.12 11.42 12.70
C ALA A 7 -4.93 10.39 11.90
N ALA A 8 -5.08 10.60 10.60
CA ALA A 8 -5.75 9.66 9.70
C ALA A 8 -5.00 8.31 9.62
N LEU A 9 -3.67 8.31 9.49
CA LEU A 9 -2.85 7.09 9.47
C LEU A 9 -3.00 6.28 10.77
N VAL A 10 -2.97 6.97 11.92
CA VAL A 10 -3.17 6.34 13.24
C VAL A 10 -4.58 5.78 13.38
N ALA A 11 -5.60 6.49 12.91
CA ALA A 11 -6.98 6.02 12.92
C ALA A 11 -7.14 4.76 12.05
N ARG A 12 -6.60 4.76 10.83
CA ARG A 12 -6.60 3.59 9.92
C ARG A 12 -5.93 2.38 10.55
N TRP A 13 -4.79 2.56 11.22
CA TRP A 13 -4.14 1.46 11.94
C TRP A 13 -5.07 0.82 13.00
N LYS A 14 -5.74 1.64 13.82
CA LYS A 14 -6.68 1.16 14.84
C LYS A 14 -7.87 0.43 14.22
N GLU A 15 -8.43 0.97 13.14
CA GLU A 15 -9.54 0.33 12.43
C GLU A 15 -9.16 -1.02 11.84
N ILE A 16 -7.94 -1.17 11.31
CA ILE A 16 -7.42 -2.47 10.85
C ILE A 16 -7.42 -3.46 12.01
N GLN A 17 -6.94 -3.06 13.20
CA GLN A 17 -6.93 -3.94 14.37
C GLN A 17 -8.34 -4.37 14.77
N ILE A 18 -9.30 -3.44 14.80
CA ILE A 18 -10.70 -3.74 15.11
C ILE A 18 -11.28 -4.70 14.07
N ALA A 19 -11.15 -4.39 12.77
CA ALA A 19 -11.67 -5.20 11.68
C ALA A 19 -11.14 -6.64 11.72
N ARG A 20 -9.85 -6.81 12.05
CA ARG A 20 -9.25 -8.13 12.26
C ARG A 20 -9.87 -8.85 13.45
N ASN A 21 -10.03 -8.18 14.58
CA ASN A 21 -10.54 -8.80 15.80
C ASN A 21 -12.00 -9.26 15.67
N VAL A 22 -12.81 -8.56 14.88
CA VAL A 22 -14.24 -8.90 14.68
C VAL A 22 -14.52 -9.75 13.43
N GLY A 23 -13.49 -10.14 12.69
CA GLY A 23 -13.66 -11.00 11.51
C GLY A 23 -14.08 -10.30 10.21
N LEU A 24 -13.92 -8.98 10.12
CA LEU A 24 -14.19 -8.20 8.90
C LEU A 24 -12.99 -8.24 7.95
N TRP A 25 -12.72 -9.41 7.37
CA TRP A 25 -11.50 -9.69 6.62
C TRP A 25 -11.30 -8.80 5.39
N GLY A 26 -12.36 -8.59 4.59
CA GLY A 26 -12.29 -7.73 3.42
C GLY A 26 -11.97 -6.29 3.77
N VAL A 27 -12.64 -5.76 4.82
CA VAL A 27 -12.37 -4.42 5.35
C VAL A 27 -10.92 -4.31 5.82
N ALA A 28 -10.43 -5.30 6.56
CA ALA A 28 -9.05 -5.31 7.03
C ALA A 28 -8.04 -5.23 5.88
N ILE A 29 -8.18 -6.05 4.82
CA ILE A 29 -7.28 -6.00 3.64
C ILE A 29 -7.36 -4.64 2.93
N MET A 30 -8.56 -4.11 2.71
CA MET A 30 -8.75 -2.82 2.06
C MET A 30 -8.08 -1.68 2.83
N LEU A 31 -8.25 -1.66 4.15
CA LEU A 31 -7.62 -0.65 5.01
C LEU A 31 -6.10 -0.81 5.05
N MET A 32 -5.57 -2.05 5.10
CA MET A 32 -4.12 -2.29 5.05
C MET A 32 -3.50 -1.77 3.74
N GLY A 33 -4.08 -2.10 2.59
CA GLY A 33 -3.59 -1.63 1.29
C GLY A 33 -3.59 -0.10 1.21
N GLY A 34 -4.69 0.54 1.65
CA GLY A 34 -4.77 2.00 1.71
C GLY A 34 -3.77 2.64 2.67
N LEU A 35 -3.50 2.01 3.81
CA LEU A 35 -2.53 2.52 4.78
C LEU A 35 -1.09 2.44 4.24
N ILE A 36 -0.69 1.30 3.66
CA ILE A 36 0.64 1.16 3.03
C ILE A 36 0.80 2.21 1.95
N GLU A 37 -0.22 2.37 1.10
CA GLU A 37 -0.14 3.32 0.00
C GLU A 37 0.01 4.76 0.49
N ALA A 38 -0.78 5.17 1.49
CA ALA A 38 -0.68 6.51 2.07
C ALA A 38 0.69 6.77 2.70
N LEU A 39 1.28 5.77 3.37
CA LEU A 39 2.63 5.88 3.95
C LEU A 39 3.71 6.05 2.87
N LEU A 40 3.68 5.21 1.83
CA LEU A 40 4.64 5.28 0.74
C LEU A 40 4.48 6.57 -0.07
N LEU A 41 3.25 7.00 -0.33
CA LEU A 41 2.96 8.27 -0.98
C LEU A 41 3.51 9.44 -0.18
N ALA A 42 3.28 9.46 1.15
CA ALA A 42 3.83 10.50 2.01
C ALA A 42 5.37 10.51 1.95
N ARG A 43 6.02 9.36 2.07
CA ARG A 43 7.48 9.24 1.95
C ARG A 43 7.99 9.75 0.60
N ALA A 44 7.31 9.39 -0.49
CA ALA A 44 7.67 9.82 -1.84
C ALA A 44 7.54 11.33 -2.02
N MET A 45 6.44 11.93 -1.54
CA MET A 45 6.22 13.38 -1.59
C MET A 45 7.24 14.15 -0.74
N HIS A 46 7.71 13.57 0.36
CA HIS A 46 8.76 14.16 1.19
C HIS A 46 10.17 14.04 0.59
N ASN A 47 10.38 13.13 -0.36
CA ASN A 47 11.68 12.85 -0.97
C ASN A 47 11.62 12.97 -2.51
N PRO A 48 11.28 14.14 -3.08
CA PRO A 48 10.97 14.26 -4.51
C PRO A 48 12.18 14.00 -5.42
N GLN A 49 13.40 14.41 -5.03
CA GLN A 49 14.59 14.25 -5.87
C GLN A 49 14.97 12.79 -6.15
N PRO A 50 15.13 11.89 -5.16
CA PRO A 50 15.41 10.49 -5.44
C PRO A 50 14.26 9.81 -6.19
N VAL A 51 13.01 10.16 -5.87
CA VAL A 51 11.81 9.63 -6.56
C VAL A 51 11.79 9.97 -8.04
N GLN A 52 12.14 11.20 -8.40
CA GLN A 52 12.21 11.62 -9.82
C GLN A 52 13.34 10.94 -10.58
N ARG A 53 14.39 10.50 -9.89
CA ARG A 53 15.55 9.79 -10.48
C ARG A 53 15.39 8.28 -10.50
N ALA A 54 14.40 7.73 -9.79
CA ALA A 54 14.14 6.30 -9.74
C ALA A 54 13.83 5.74 -11.14
N ARG A 55 14.42 4.60 -11.47
CA ARG A 55 14.23 3.90 -12.75
C ARG A 55 12.84 3.27 -12.85
N SER A 56 12.29 2.84 -11.71
CA SER A 56 10.97 2.24 -11.57
C SER A 56 9.82 3.26 -11.52
N ARG A 57 10.13 4.56 -11.63
CA ARG A 57 9.12 5.62 -11.67
C ARG A 57 8.12 5.38 -12.82
N PRO A 58 6.81 5.34 -12.56
CA PRO A 58 5.82 5.14 -13.60
C PRO A 58 5.72 6.34 -14.54
N ARG A 59 5.31 6.06 -15.77
CA ARG A 59 5.01 7.06 -16.80
C ARG A 59 3.57 6.92 -17.25
N THR A 60 3.03 7.99 -17.82
CA THR A 60 1.71 7.94 -18.45
C THR A 60 1.77 7.04 -19.70
N PRO A 61 0.63 6.55 -20.21
CA PRO A 61 0.60 5.78 -21.46
C PRO A 61 1.25 6.50 -22.65
N GLY A 62 1.23 7.84 -22.66
CA GLY A 62 1.90 8.68 -23.67
C GLY A 62 3.40 8.91 -23.41
N GLY A 63 4.00 8.25 -22.42
CA GLY A 63 5.42 8.37 -22.07
C GLY A 63 5.78 9.59 -21.23
N GLY A 64 4.79 10.39 -20.82
CA GLY A 64 4.96 11.59 -19.99
C GLY A 64 5.14 11.27 -18.51
N GLU A 65 5.48 12.29 -17.72
CA GLU A 65 5.58 12.15 -16.26
C GLU A 65 4.21 11.92 -15.64
N LYS A 66 4.09 10.88 -14.81
CA LYS A 66 2.90 10.60 -14.01
C LYS A 66 3.04 11.28 -12.64
N PRO A 67 2.12 12.18 -12.23
CA PRO A 67 2.17 12.79 -10.90
C PRO A 67 2.21 11.74 -9.78
N VAL A 68 3.04 11.96 -8.76
CA VAL A 68 3.27 10.98 -7.66
C VAL A 68 1.96 10.62 -6.94
N GLN A 69 1.04 11.56 -6.83
CA GLN A 69 -0.29 11.41 -6.23
C GLN A 69 -1.21 10.45 -7.01
N GLU A 70 -0.90 10.18 -8.28
CA GLU A 70 -1.65 9.26 -9.13
C GLU A 70 -1.05 7.84 -9.15
N TRP A 71 0.02 7.61 -8.40
CA TRP A 71 0.67 6.32 -8.38
C TRP A 71 -0.15 5.34 -7.54
N ASN A 72 -0.35 4.14 -8.08
CA ASN A 72 -0.96 3.06 -7.32
C ASN A 72 0.07 2.40 -6.38
N LEU A 73 -0.43 1.60 -5.43
CA LEU A 73 0.40 0.88 -4.48
C LEU A 73 1.53 0.05 -5.14
N GLN A 74 1.27 -0.62 -6.27
CA GLN A 74 2.29 -1.42 -6.93
C GLN A 74 3.44 -0.54 -7.46
N GLU A 75 3.13 0.60 -8.06
CA GLU A 75 4.11 1.57 -8.54
C GLU A 75 4.91 2.18 -7.38
N LEU A 76 4.24 2.55 -6.28
CA LEU A 76 4.87 3.06 -5.07
C LEU A 76 5.81 2.04 -4.44
N CYS A 77 5.40 0.78 -4.33
CA CYS A 77 6.24 -0.30 -3.81
C CYS A 77 7.48 -0.54 -4.68
N ALA A 78 7.36 -0.44 -6.01
CA ALA A 78 8.50 -0.61 -6.91
C ALA A 78 9.58 0.47 -6.67
N VAL A 79 9.17 1.73 -6.57
CA VAL A 79 10.07 2.85 -6.28
C VAL A 79 10.62 2.76 -4.86
N ALA A 80 9.79 2.43 -3.87
CA ALA A 80 10.24 2.29 -2.48
C ALA A 80 11.28 1.17 -2.32
N TYR A 81 11.10 0.04 -3.02
CA TYR A 81 12.07 -1.06 -3.02
C TYR A 81 13.39 -0.66 -3.72
N GLU A 82 13.32 0.00 -4.88
CA GLU A 82 14.51 0.51 -5.57
C GLU A 82 15.33 1.48 -4.69
N LEU A 83 14.63 2.36 -3.97
CA LEU A 83 15.24 3.37 -3.10
C LEU A 83 15.61 2.82 -1.71
N GLY A 84 15.37 1.54 -1.44
CA GLY A 84 15.72 0.88 -0.17
C GLY A 84 14.87 1.29 1.03
N TRP A 85 13.67 1.85 0.81
CA TRP A 85 12.75 2.22 1.89
C TRP A 85 11.96 1.04 2.45
N ILE A 86 11.81 -0.02 1.65
CA ILE A 86 11.21 -1.30 2.04
C ILE A 86 12.08 -2.44 1.50
N HIS A 87 12.14 -3.55 2.23
CA HIS A 87 12.90 -4.73 1.81
C HIS A 87 12.04 -5.81 1.16
N THR A 88 10.72 -5.75 1.33
CA THR A 88 9.80 -6.68 0.67
C THR A 88 9.68 -6.31 -0.81
N ALA A 89 10.04 -7.23 -1.71
CA ALA A 89 9.96 -6.95 -3.14
C ALA A 89 8.48 -6.89 -3.59
N PRO A 90 8.11 -6.05 -4.59
CA PRO A 90 6.72 -5.94 -5.05
C PRO A 90 6.06 -7.27 -5.43
N ARG A 91 6.82 -8.22 -5.96
CA ARG A 91 6.36 -9.57 -6.33
C ARG A 91 6.01 -10.47 -5.13
N GLU A 92 6.51 -10.13 -3.95
CA GLU A 92 6.28 -10.86 -2.69
C GLU A 92 5.08 -10.29 -1.92
N ILE A 93 4.60 -9.12 -2.32
CA ILE A 93 3.41 -8.50 -1.73
C ILE A 93 2.17 -9.25 -2.23
N PRO A 94 1.26 -9.68 -1.33
CA PRO A 94 0.02 -10.33 -1.73
C PRO A 94 -0.75 -9.53 -2.78
N PRO A 95 -1.19 -10.15 -3.90
CA PRO A 95 -1.98 -9.46 -4.92
C PRO A 95 -3.25 -8.81 -4.38
N THR A 96 -3.84 -9.38 -3.32
CA THR A 96 -5.00 -8.84 -2.62
C THR A 96 -4.71 -7.49 -1.96
N LEU A 97 -3.50 -7.27 -1.44
CA LEU A 97 -3.08 -5.96 -0.95
C LEU A 97 -2.81 -4.99 -2.09
N LEU A 98 -2.12 -5.41 -3.15
CA LEU A 98 -1.82 -4.52 -4.29
C LEU A 98 -3.08 -4.03 -5.00
N LYS A 99 -4.10 -4.88 -5.09
CA LYS A 99 -5.39 -4.59 -5.74
C LYS A 99 -6.49 -4.22 -4.75
N TYR A 100 -6.14 -3.75 -3.55
CA TYR A 100 -7.09 -3.57 -2.46
C TYR A 100 -8.32 -2.74 -2.82
N ARG A 101 -8.18 -1.72 -3.68
CA ARG A 101 -9.30 -0.86 -4.10
C ARG A 101 -10.40 -1.64 -4.83
N SER A 102 -10.00 -2.56 -5.69
CA SER A 102 -10.93 -3.40 -6.47
C SER A 102 -11.77 -4.31 -5.59
N LEU A 103 -11.28 -4.64 -4.39
CA LEU A 103 -11.97 -5.55 -3.48
C LEU A 103 -13.25 -4.96 -2.86
N VAL A 104 -13.50 -3.65 -3.04
CA VAL A 104 -14.78 -3.05 -2.65
C VAL A 104 -15.93 -3.56 -3.52
N HIS A 105 -15.65 -3.95 -4.76
CA HIS A 105 -16.64 -4.41 -5.72
C HIS A 105 -16.68 -5.95 -5.74
N PRO A 106 -17.77 -6.60 -5.30
CA PRO A 106 -17.82 -8.06 -5.16
C PRO A 106 -17.51 -8.83 -6.46
N TRP A 107 -17.93 -8.31 -7.62
CA TRP A 107 -17.59 -8.93 -8.90
C TRP A 107 -16.09 -8.88 -9.19
N GLU A 108 -15.42 -7.77 -8.86
CA GLU A 108 -13.97 -7.65 -9.08
C GLU A 108 -13.22 -8.54 -8.08
N GLN A 109 -13.64 -8.57 -6.81
CA GLN A 109 -13.12 -9.50 -5.83
C GLN A 109 -13.14 -10.95 -6.34
N LEU A 110 -14.29 -11.41 -6.82
CA LEU A 110 -14.46 -12.77 -7.34
C LEU A 110 -13.67 -13.01 -8.63
N SER A 111 -13.65 -12.03 -9.54
CA SER A 111 -12.89 -12.11 -10.79
C SER A 111 -11.37 -12.17 -10.56
N LEU A 112 -10.89 -11.57 -9.47
CA LEU A 112 -9.50 -11.64 -9.03
C LEU A 112 -9.16 -12.93 -8.28
N GLY A 113 -10.15 -13.78 -7.96
CA GLY A 113 -9.96 -14.94 -7.09
C GLY A 113 -9.52 -14.55 -5.68
N ALA A 114 -9.88 -13.36 -5.21
CA ALA A 114 -9.41 -12.83 -3.93
C ALA A 114 -10.14 -13.49 -2.76
N GLU A 115 -9.45 -14.41 -2.07
CA GLU A 115 -9.95 -15.01 -0.84
C GLU A 115 -9.79 -14.06 0.35
N LEU A 116 -10.91 -13.51 0.82
CA LEU A 116 -10.96 -12.61 1.99
C LEU A 116 -11.24 -13.43 3.25
N ASN A 117 -10.20 -14.07 3.77
CA ASN A 117 -10.23 -14.90 4.97
C ASN A 117 -9.14 -14.50 5.97
N GLU A 118 -9.17 -15.12 7.16
CA GLU A 118 -8.22 -14.86 8.24
C GLU A 118 -6.76 -15.10 7.82
N LYS A 119 -6.50 -16.12 7.00
CA LYS A 119 -5.14 -16.44 6.52
C LYS A 119 -4.60 -15.31 5.65
N THR A 120 -5.38 -14.84 4.67
CA THR A 120 -5.00 -13.72 3.81
C THR A 120 -4.74 -12.45 4.62
N VAL A 121 -5.62 -12.16 5.58
CA VAL A 121 -5.49 -11.02 6.50
C VAL A 121 -4.25 -11.13 7.38
N SER A 122 -3.94 -12.32 7.89
CA SER A 122 -2.76 -12.55 8.72
C SER A 122 -1.45 -12.35 7.95
N THR A 123 -1.41 -12.81 6.70
CA THR A 123 -0.28 -12.52 5.79
C THR A 123 -0.17 -11.03 5.51
N GLY A 124 -1.28 -10.38 5.13
CA GLY A 124 -1.29 -8.95 4.83
C GLY A 124 -0.87 -8.10 6.03
N TRP A 125 -1.28 -8.49 7.24
CA TRP A 125 -0.87 -7.81 8.47
C TRP A 125 0.64 -7.89 8.71
N LYS A 126 1.25 -9.06 8.51
CA LYS A 126 2.71 -9.22 8.61
C LYS A 126 3.44 -8.37 7.58
N THR A 127 2.93 -8.32 6.35
CA THR A 127 3.48 -7.45 5.29
C THR A 127 3.41 -5.98 5.69
N LEU A 128 2.26 -5.50 6.17
CA LEU A 128 2.09 -4.12 6.66
C LEU A 128 3.07 -3.81 7.80
N GLN A 129 3.19 -4.69 8.80
CA GLN A 129 4.11 -4.49 9.92
C GLN A 129 5.56 -4.37 9.45
N GLY A 130 6.01 -5.29 8.57
CA GLY A 130 7.37 -5.26 8.03
C GLY A 130 7.66 -3.98 7.25
N MET A 131 6.73 -3.52 6.41
CA MET A 131 6.90 -2.27 5.67
C MET A 131 6.94 -1.04 6.58
N VAL A 132 6.11 -1.00 7.62
CA VAL A 132 6.15 0.09 8.60
C VAL A 132 7.48 0.08 9.36
N GLU A 133 7.97 -1.09 9.76
CA GLU A 133 9.28 -1.22 10.41
C GLU A 133 10.42 -0.74 9.52
N ASP A 134 10.41 -1.12 8.24
CA ASP A 134 11.40 -0.67 7.26
C ASP A 134 11.36 0.87 7.10
N LEU A 135 10.16 1.44 6.93
CA LEU A 135 9.97 2.89 6.76
C LEU A 135 10.39 3.72 7.98
N LEU A 136 10.29 3.15 9.18
CA LEU A 136 10.75 3.81 10.41
C LEU A 136 12.29 3.79 10.55
N ARG A 137 12.97 2.86 9.88
CA ARG A 137 14.44 2.73 9.88
C ARG A 137 15.11 3.50 8.75
N ALA A 138 14.38 3.80 7.68
CA ALA A 138 14.86 4.41 6.44
C ALA A 138 14.93 5.94 6.44
#